data_AF-A0A4Y7J0L4-F1
#
_entry.id   AF-A0A4Y7J0L4-F1
#
_cell.length_a   1.000
_cell.length_b   1.000
_cell.length_c   1.000
_cell.angle_alpha   90.00
_cell.angle_beta   90.00
_cell.angle_gamma   90.00
#
_symmetry.space_group_name_H-M   'P 1'
#
loop_
_entity.id
_entity.type
_entity.pdbx_description
1 polymer ?
#
loop_
_entity_poly.entity_id
_entity_poly.type
_entity_poly.pdbx_seq_one_letter_code
_entity_poly.pdbx_strand_id
1 'polypeptide(L)' 'MLEEELGVSVQLANGNEDEVLSKDVQNAIEQVMNGNNGEEMRKRATVIAEKINAAMKMVITKGLLLDQLMISLHL' A
#
# COMPACT_ATOMS: atom_id res chain seq x y z
N MET A 1 -0.76 11.01 4.95
CA MET A 1 0.06 9.77 4.86
C MET A 1 -0.20 8.98 3.58
N LEU A 2 -1.27 8.18 3.41
CA LEU A 2 -1.43 7.34 2.20
C LEU A 2 -1.61 8.15 0.89
N GLU A 3 -2.35 9.24 0.93
CA GLU A 3 -2.49 10.13 -0.22
C GLU A 3 -1.23 10.97 -0.43
N GLU A 4 -0.79 11.67 0.62
CA GLU A 4 0.35 12.61 0.55
C GLU A 4 1.70 11.92 0.27
N GLU A 5 1.95 10.72 0.80
CA GLU A 5 3.25 10.04 0.67
C GLU A 5 3.26 9.00 -0.46
N LEU A 6 2.14 8.32 -0.69
CA LEU A 6 2.07 7.19 -1.63
C LEU A 6 1.18 7.47 -2.85
N GLY A 7 0.25 8.43 -2.77
CA GLY A 7 -0.67 8.77 -3.85
C GLY A 7 -1.60 7.63 -4.24
N VAL A 8 -2.01 6.80 -3.26
CA VAL A 8 -2.84 5.59 -3.49
C VAL A 8 -4.23 5.67 -2.86
N SER A 9 -4.58 6.79 -2.23
CA SER A 9 -5.88 7.03 -1.60
C SER A 9 -6.40 8.44 -1.86
N VAL A 10 -7.69 8.66 -1.67
CA VAL A 10 -8.32 9.98 -1.58
C VAL A 10 -8.81 10.16 -0.14
N GLN A 11 -8.48 11.29 0.46
CA GLN A 11 -8.90 11.69 1.78
C GLN A 11 -10.29 12.35 1.68
N LEU A 12 -11.23 11.79 2.43
CA LEU A 12 -12.59 12.32 2.53
C LEU A 12 -12.74 13.36 3.63
N ALA A 13 -11.92 13.23 4.69
CA ALA A 13 -11.91 14.19 5.77
C ALA A 13 -10.56 14.25 6.51
N ASN A 14 -10.26 15.42 7.03
CA ASN A 14 -9.13 15.76 7.87
C ASN A 14 -9.69 16.35 9.16
N GLY A 15 -9.93 15.48 10.18
CA GLY A 15 -10.04 15.69 11.64
C GLY A 15 -10.76 16.91 12.26
N ASN A 16 -10.77 18.04 11.57
CA ASN A 16 -11.40 19.33 11.84
C ASN A 16 -12.78 19.47 11.17
N GLU A 17 -13.22 18.49 10.38
CA GLU A 17 -14.54 18.50 9.75
C GLU A 17 -15.54 17.71 10.59
N ASP A 18 -16.67 18.35 10.92
CA ASP A 18 -17.72 17.77 11.78
C ASP A 18 -18.53 16.66 11.08
N GLU A 19 -18.62 16.69 9.75
CA GLU A 19 -19.40 15.72 8.97
C GLU A 19 -18.88 15.55 7.53
N VAL A 20 -18.91 14.32 7.02
CA VAL A 20 -18.64 13.99 5.61
C VAL A 20 -19.96 13.97 4.85
N LEU A 21 -20.12 14.85 3.86
CA LEU A 21 -21.36 14.92 3.10
C LEU A 21 -21.42 13.80 2.05
N SER A 22 -22.64 13.36 1.73
CA SER A 22 -22.86 12.36 0.67
C SER A 22 -22.29 12.79 -0.69
N LYS A 23 -22.22 14.10 -0.94
CA LYS A 23 -21.62 14.64 -2.17
C LYS A 23 -20.10 14.43 -2.21
N ASP A 24 -19.41 14.56 -1.09
CA ASP A 24 -17.97 14.35 -1.00
C ASP A 24 -17.63 12.88 -1.23
N VAL A 25 -18.45 11.98 -0.65
CA VAL A 25 -18.35 10.54 -0.90
C VAL A 25 -18.53 10.21 -2.38
N GLN A 26 -19.57 10.77 -3.02
CA GLN A 26 -19.81 10.55 -4.44
C GLN A 26 -18.60 11.01 -5.29
N ASN A 27 -18.07 12.20 -5.00
CA ASN A 27 -16.94 12.75 -5.75
C ASN A 27 -15.67 11.88 -5.60
N ALA A 28 -15.39 11.37 -4.39
CA ALA A 28 -14.26 10.48 -4.18
C ALA A 28 -14.42 9.15 -4.93
N ILE A 29 -15.63 8.58 -4.94
CA ILE A 29 -15.94 7.37 -5.70
C ILE A 29 -15.72 7.61 -7.20
N GLU A 30 -16.21 8.71 -7.75
CA GLU A 30 -16.02 9.05 -9.15
C GLU A 30 -14.53 9.23 -9.51
N GLN A 31 -13.75 9.90 -8.66
CA GLN A 31 -12.31 10.06 -8.86
C GLN A 31 -11.55 8.72 -8.89
N VAL A 32 -11.91 7.78 -8.02
CA VAL A 32 -11.23 6.48 -7.90
C VAL A 32 -11.72 5.47 -8.95
N MET A 33 -12.99 5.50 -9.32
CA MET A 33 -13.59 4.45 -10.16
C MET A 33 -13.63 4.80 -11.64
N ASN A 34 -13.87 6.07 -11.99
CA ASN A 34 -14.22 6.48 -13.34
C ASN A 34 -13.26 7.50 -13.96
N GLY A 35 -12.20 7.89 -13.25
CA GLY A 35 -11.20 8.86 -13.70
C GLY A 35 -9.82 8.25 -13.95
N ASN A 36 -9.00 8.96 -14.74
CA ASN A 36 -7.57 8.64 -14.94
C ASN A 36 -6.79 8.60 -13.60
N ASN A 37 -7.23 9.38 -12.61
CA ASN A 37 -6.64 9.40 -11.27
C ASN A 37 -6.72 8.02 -10.60
N GLY A 38 -7.87 7.35 -10.65
CA GLY A 38 -8.02 6.00 -10.09
C GLY A 38 -7.10 4.96 -10.74
N GLU A 39 -6.85 5.08 -12.04
CA GLU A 39 -5.91 4.20 -12.75
C GLU A 39 -4.47 4.45 -12.32
N GLU A 40 -4.06 5.72 -12.20
CA GLU A 40 -2.76 6.12 -11.64
C GLU A 40 -2.56 5.57 -10.22
N MET A 41 -3.56 5.73 -9.35
CA MET A 41 -3.54 5.23 -7.97
C MET A 41 -3.35 3.71 -7.94
N ARG A 42 -4.07 2.98 -8.81
CA ARG A 42 -3.94 1.52 -8.94
C ARG A 42 -2.54 1.13 -9.40
N LYS A 43 -1.98 1.80 -10.41
CA LYS A 43 -0.61 1.54 -10.89
C LYS A 43 0.41 1.73 -9.78
N ARG A 44 0.30 2.83 -9.03
CA ARG A 44 1.18 3.11 -7.87
C ARG A 44 1.05 2.05 -6.79
N ALA A 45 -0.18 1.67 -6.44
CA ALA A 45 -0.45 0.62 -5.46
C ALA A 45 0.17 -0.73 -5.87
N THR A 46 0.06 -1.12 -7.14
CA THR A 46 0.69 -2.34 -7.66
C THR A 46 2.21 -2.31 -7.49
N VAL A 47 2.87 -1.22 -7.90
CA VAL A 47 4.34 -1.08 -7.77
C VAL A 47 4.78 -1.14 -6.30
N ILE A 48 4.03 -0.50 -5.40
CA ILE A 48 4.31 -0.55 -3.97
C ILE A 48 4.16 -1.97 -3.42
N ALA A 49 3.09 -2.67 -3.80
CA ALA A 49 2.86 -4.05 -3.40
C ALA A 49 3.96 -5.00 -3.91
N GLU A 50 4.43 -4.81 -5.15
CA GLU A 50 5.55 -5.57 -5.71
C GLU A 50 6.84 -5.37 -4.92
N LYS A 51 7.16 -4.11 -4.55
CA LYS A 51 8.34 -3.78 -3.75
C LYS A 51 8.27 -4.41 -2.35
N ILE A 52 7.12 -4.31 -1.69
CA ILE A 52 6.89 -4.95 -0.37
C ILE A 52 7.05 -6.46 -0.50
N ASN A 53 6.45 -7.08 -1.51
CA ASN A 53 6.55 -8.53 -1.73
C ASN A 53 7.98 -8.97 -2.01
N ALA A 54 8.74 -8.21 -2.79
CA ALA A 54 10.16 -8.49 -3.05
C ALA A 54 10.98 -8.41 -1.76
N ALA A 55 10.78 -7.37 -0.95
CA ALA A 55 11.46 -7.21 0.33
C ALA A 55 11.10 -8.35 1.31
N MET A 56 9.82 -8.70 1.43
CA MET A 56 9.34 -9.80 2.26
C MET A 56 9.97 -11.14 1.84
N LYS A 57 10.00 -11.45 0.54
CA LYS A 57 10.66 -12.65 0.03
C LYS A 57 12.14 -12.70 0.41
N MET A 58 12.86 -11.59 0.26
CA MET A 58 14.27 -11.52 0.66
C MET A 58 14.47 -11.78 2.16
N VAL A 59 13.62 -11.24 3.02
CA VAL A 59 13.69 -11.45 4.48
C VAL A 59 13.45 -12.92 4.82
N ILE A 60 12.42 -13.54 4.23
CA ILE A 60 12.11 -14.96 4.46
C ILE A 60 13.26 -15.86 3.99
N THR A 61 13.79 -15.63 2.79
CA THR A 61 14.91 -16.43 2.25
C THR A 61 16.18 -16.30 3.12
N LYS A 62 16.50 -15.09 3.59
CA LYS A 62 17.66 -14.89 4.48
C LYS A 62 17.48 -15.59 5.82
N GLY A 63 16.27 -15.57 6.40
CA GLY A 63 15.95 -16.28 7.64
C GLY A 63 16.16 -17.79 7.48
N LEU A 64 15.61 -18.39 6.41
CA LEU A 64 15.77 -19.82 6.13
C LEU A 64 17.24 -20.24 5.94
N LEU A 65 18.06 -19.40 5.29
CA LEU A 65 19.48 -19.67 5.13
C LEU A 65 20.24 -19.63 6.47
N LEU A 66 19.88 -18.71 7.36
CA LEU A 66 20.43 -18.66 8.71
C LEU A 66 20.07 -19.92 9.51
N ASP A 67 18.82 -20.37 9.46
CA ASP A 67 18.39 -21.59 10.14
C ASP A 67 19.14 -22.83 9.64
N GLN A 68 19.33 -22.95 8.33
CA GLN A 68 20.14 -24.03 7.73
C GLN A 68 21.60 -23.99 8.18
N LEU A 69 22.22 -22.81 8.19
CA LEU A 69 23.62 -22.64 8.63
C LEU A 69 23.78 -23.03 10.10
N MET A 70 22.82 -22.67 10.96
CA MET A 70 22.86 -22.98 12.39
C MET A 70 22.73 -24.49 12.64
N ILE A 71 21.93 -25.21 11.86
CA ILE A 71 21.83 -26.68 11.92
C ILE A 71 23.16 -27.32 11.49
N SER A 72 23.77 -26.84 10.42
CA SER A 72 25.05 -27.37 9.92
C SER A 72 26.25 -27.10 10.85
N LEU A 73 26.18 -26.09 11.73
CA LEU A 73 27.22 -25.83 12.74
C LEU A 73 27.04 -26.64 14.03
N HIS A 74 25.85 -27.19 14.30
CA HIS A 74 25.53 -27.95 15.52
C HIS A 74 25.51 -29.48 15.30
N LEU A 75 25.83 -29.95 14.09
CA LEU A 75 26.08 -31.36 13.73
C LEU A 75 27.57 -31.57 13.45
#